data_AF-A0A0N4UB66-F1
#
_entry.id   AF-A0A0N4UB66-F1
#
_cell.length_a   1.000
_cell.length_b   1.000
_cell.length_c   1.000
_cell.angle_alpha   90.00
_cell.angle_beta   90.00
_cell.angle_gamma   90.00
#
_symmetry.space_group_name_H-M   'P 1'
#
loop_
_entity.id
_entity.type
_entity.pdbx_description
1 polymer ?
#
loop_
_entity_poly.entity_id
_entity_poly.type
_entity_poly.pdbx_seq_one_letter_code
_entity_poly.pdbx_strand_id
1 'polypeptide(L)'
;MKSPEQKSNLMESSLKRLMDVRLKLFRNIAKEVVGIDQNLYNKPISFALQEYIEAWSFYKFISSGKLLSIDEITESLKFEERVCDDETGNHFQLFIEVSSMDYLLGLSDIGGELMRFAINQASAGEHNVAIDVQKFMCFLYGYFIFLGNAINNRDWQKKLEVFHQSLTKINIL
;
A
#
# COMPACT_ATOMS: atom_id res chain seq x y z
N MET A 1 -20.60 8.63 -15.23
CA MET A 1 -20.06 9.23 -13.98
C MET A 1 -20.79 8.61 -12.79
N LYS A 2 -20.07 8.02 -11.81
CA LYS A 2 -20.73 7.47 -10.60
C LYS A 2 -21.29 8.63 -9.77
N SER A 3 -22.50 8.49 -9.24
CA SER A 3 -23.08 9.49 -8.34
C SER A 3 -22.21 9.61 -7.06
N PRO A 4 -22.25 10.75 -6.35
CA PRO A 4 -21.52 10.90 -5.08
C PRO A 4 -21.84 9.79 -4.07
N GLU A 5 -23.10 9.37 -4.02
CA GLU A 5 -23.57 8.25 -3.19
C GLU A 5 -22.94 6.92 -3.62
N GLN A 6 -22.90 6.63 -4.93
CA GLN A 6 -22.22 5.43 -5.45
C GLN A 6 -20.72 5.43 -5.14
N LYS A 7 -20.06 6.60 -5.18
CA LYS A 7 -18.65 6.75 -4.78
C LYS A 7 -18.48 6.47 -3.28
N SER A 8 -19.35 7.02 -2.44
CA SER A 8 -19.32 6.80 -0.98
C SER A 8 -19.51 5.32 -0.64
N ASN A 9 -20.54 4.67 -1.18
CA ASN A 9 -20.83 3.26 -0.95
C ASN A 9 -19.68 2.36 -1.42
N LEU A 10 -19.01 2.72 -2.52
CA LEU A 10 -17.82 2.02 -3.00
C LEU A 10 -16.64 2.17 -2.03
N MET A 11 -16.43 3.35 -1.47
CA MET A 11 -15.36 3.59 -0.49
C MET A 11 -15.60 2.82 0.79
N GLU A 12 -16.82 2.82 1.31
CA GLU A 12 -17.17 2.04 2.50
C GLU A 12 -16.97 0.52 2.27
N SER A 13 -17.44 0.01 1.13
CA SER A 13 -17.24 -1.38 0.74
C SER A 13 -15.75 -1.74 0.60
N SER A 14 -14.95 -0.85 0.02
CA SER A 14 -13.50 -1.04 -0.12
C SER A 14 -12.79 -1.05 1.23
N LEU A 15 -13.15 -0.14 2.13
CA LEU A 15 -12.63 -0.10 3.50
C LEU A 15 -12.95 -1.39 4.26
N LYS A 16 -14.20 -1.87 4.16
CA LYS A 16 -14.60 -3.14 4.77
C LYS A 16 -13.76 -4.31 4.26
N ARG A 17 -13.47 -4.37 2.95
CA ARG A 17 -12.61 -5.41 2.36
C ARG A 17 -11.16 -5.32 2.87
N LEU A 18 -10.61 -4.12 3.00
CA LEU A 18 -9.27 -3.91 3.57
C LEU A 18 -9.20 -4.37 5.03
N MET A 19 -10.23 -4.10 5.82
CA MET A 19 -10.34 -4.57 7.19
C MET A 19 -10.54 -6.09 7.28
N ASP A 20 -11.30 -6.68 6.37
CA ASP A 20 -11.46 -8.12 6.28
C ASP A 20 -10.12 -8.82 5.99
N VAL A 21 -9.30 -8.29 5.07
CA VAL A 21 -7.94 -8.80 4.80
C VAL A 21 -7.07 -8.73 6.05
N ARG A 22 -7.09 -7.58 6.77
CA ARG A 22 -6.40 -7.41 8.04
C ARG A 22 -6.78 -8.49 9.06
N LEU A 23 -8.09 -8.65 9.29
CA LEU A 23 -8.60 -9.51 10.37
C LEU A 23 -8.59 -11.00 10.03
N LYS A 24 -8.75 -11.36 8.76
CA LYS A 24 -8.84 -12.77 8.33
C LYS A 24 -7.50 -13.34 7.88
N LEU A 25 -6.60 -12.52 7.32
CA LEU A 25 -5.32 -12.99 6.81
C LEU A 25 -4.18 -12.57 7.74
N PHE A 26 -3.89 -11.28 7.84
CA PHE A 26 -2.74 -10.80 8.60
C PHE A 26 -2.81 -11.12 10.08
N ARG A 27 -4.00 -11.08 10.69
CA ARG A 27 -4.18 -11.51 12.09
C ARG A 27 -3.83 -12.98 12.29
N ASN A 28 -4.21 -13.85 11.35
CA ASN A 28 -3.89 -15.27 11.45
C ASN A 28 -2.39 -15.50 11.25
N ILE A 29 -1.77 -14.83 10.28
CA ILE A 29 -0.31 -14.84 10.12
C ILE A 29 0.38 -14.36 11.40
N ALA A 30 -0.10 -13.26 12.02
CA ALA A 30 0.47 -12.70 13.23
C ALA A 30 0.45 -13.69 14.40
N LYS A 31 -0.58 -14.55 14.49
CA LYS A 31 -0.65 -15.63 15.49
C LYS A 31 0.38 -16.73 15.24
N GLU A 32 0.67 -17.05 13.98
CA GLU A 32 1.65 -18.08 13.62
C GLU A 32 3.10 -17.62 13.81
N VAL A 33 3.36 -16.31 13.69
CA VAL A 33 4.72 -15.74 13.80
C VAL A 33 5.00 -15.13 15.18
N VAL A 34 4.09 -15.29 16.14
CA VAL A 34 4.27 -14.74 17.49
C VAL A 34 5.50 -15.32 18.17
N GLY A 35 6.36 -14.46 18.73
CA GLY A 35 7.58 -14.87 19.41
C GLY A 35 8.70 -15.37 18.47
N ILE A 36 8.50 -15.36 17.16
CA ILE A 36 9.49 -15.75 16.17
C ILE A 36 10.08 -14.50 15.50
N ASP A 37 11.35 -14.56 15.10
CA ASP A 37 11.92 -13.53 14.22
C ASP A 37 11.21 -13.59 12.85
N GLN A 38 10.33 -12.61 12.60
CA GLN A 38 9.53 -12.54 11.37
C GLN A 38 10.42 -12.42 10.12
N ASN A 39 11.66 -11.94 10.27
CA ASN A 39 12.59 -11.79 9.15
C ASN A 39 12.90 -13.11 8.44
N LEU A 40 12.81 -14.23 9.16
CA LEU A 40 13.01 -15.58 8.62
C LEU A 40 11.88 -16.01 7.66
N TYR A 41 10.68 -15.41 7.79
CA TYR A 41 9.48 -15.74 7.03
C TYR A 41 9.06 -14.59 6.10
N ASN A 42 9.96 -13.65 5.83
CA ASN A 42 9.67 -12.45 5.03
C ASN A 42 9.13 -12.78 3.65
N LYS A 43 9.65 -13.79 2.95
CA LYS A 43 9.37 -13.94 1.52
C LYS A 43 7.88 -14.21 1.19
N PRO A 44 7.16 -15.15 1.83
CA PRO A 44 5.73 -15.34 1.55
C PRO A 44 4.86 -14.16 2.00
N ILE A 45 5.20 -13.54 3.13
CA ILE A 45 4.42 -12.46 3.73
C ILE A 45 4.61 -11.15 2.95
N SER A 46 5.83 -10.90 2.46
CA SER A 46 6.24 -9.73 1.69
C SER A 46 5.33 -9.47 0.49
N PHE A 47 4.98 -10.50 -0.30
CA PHE A 47 4.06 -10.33 -1.43
C PHE A 47 2.67 -9.87 -0.98
N ALA A 48 2.12 -10.48 0.07
CA ALA A 48 0.82 -10.08 0.61
C ALA A 48 0.86 -8.67 1.20
N LEU A 49 1.95 -8.31 1.86
CA LEU A 49 2.18 -6.96 2.40
C LEU A 49 2.23 -5.92 1.28
N GLN A 50 2.98 -6.16 0.21
CA GLN A 50 3.11 -5.23 -0.91
C GLN A 50 1.74 -4.92 -1.54
N GLU A 51 0.93 -5.96 -1.82
CA GLU A 51 -0.43 -5.80 -2.35
C GLU A 51 -1.35 -5.06 -1.37
N TYR A 52 -1.23 -5.35 -0.06
CA TYR A 52 -2.00 -4.67 0.97
C TYR A 52 -1.64 -3.18 1.10
N ILE A 53 -0.35 -2.87 1.04
CA ILE A 53 0.19 -1.50 1.01
C ILE A 53 -0.30 -0.76 -0.22
N GLU A 54 -0.25 -1.38 -1.41
CA GLU A 54 -0.76 -0.79 -2.65
C GLU A 54 -2.23 -0.42 -2.51
N ALA A 55 -3.07 -1.37 -2.07
CA ALA A 55 -4.51 -1.17 -1.93
C ALA A 55 -4.85 -0.06 -0.91
N TRP A 56 -4.16 -0.02 0.23
CA TRP A 56 -4.33 1.06 1.21
C TRP A 56 -3.83 2.40 0.70
N SER A 57 -2.71 2.41 -0.03
CA SER A 57 -2.15 3.64 -0.59
C SER A 57 -3.10 4.24 -1.62
N PHE A 58 -3.69 3.39 -2.48
CA PHE A 58 -4.73 3.80 -3.41
C PHE A 58 -5.98 4.32 -2.70
N TYR A 59 -6.48 3.59 -1.69
CA TYR A 59 -7.62 4.05 -0.89
C TYR A 59 -7.35 5.40 -0.20
N LYS A 60 -6.18 5.58 0.41
CA LYS A 60 -5.78 6.82 1.09
C LYS A 60 -5.70 7.99 0.12
N PHE A 61 -5.14 7.77 -1.06
CA PHE A 61 -5.07 8.78 -2.11
C PHE A 61 -6.48 9.16 -2.60
N ILE A 62 -7.33 8.19 -2.93
CA ILE A 62 -8.70 8.49 -3.42
C ILE A 62 -9.55 9.19 -2.35
N SER A 63 -9.40 8.82 -1.07
CA SER A 63 -10.19 9.40 0.02
C SER A 63 -9.71 10.77 0.48
N SER A 64 -8.42 11.08 0.39
CA SER A 64 -7.85 12.29 1.01
C SER A 64 -6.80 13.03 0.18
N GLY A 65 -6.37 12.49 -0.96
CA GLY A 65 -5.28 13.03 -1.78
C GLY A 65 -3.90 12.88 -1.15
N LYS A 66 -3.75 12.07 -0.09
CA LYS A 66 -2.51 11.95 0.69
C LYS A 66 -1.79 10.63 0.45
N LEU A 67 -0.49 10.67 0.68
CA LEU A 67 0.37 9.50 0.76
C LEU A 67 0.12 8.73 2.07
N LEU A 68 -0.01 7.41 1.98
CA LEU A 68 0.01 6.50 3.13
C LEU A 68 1.44 6.42 3.68
N SER A 69 1.66 6.72 4.96
CA SER A 69 2.98 6.58 5.58
C SER A 69 3.28 5.14 6.02
N ILE A 70 4.57 4.82 6.19
CA ILE A 70 4.98 3.53 6.75
C ILE A 70 4.46 3.35 8.19
N ASP A 71 4.38 4.42 8.98
CA ASP A 71 3.86 4.37 10.34
C ASP A 71 2.36 4.04 10.35
N GLU A 72 1.58 4.62 9.43
CA GLU A 72 0.15 4.34 9.32
C GLU A 72 -0.12 2.87 9.02
N ILE A 73 0.59 2.28 8.06
CA ILE A 73 0.40 0.86 7.72
C ILE A 73 0.95 -0.06 8.82
N THR A 74 2.08 0.28 9.45
CA THR A 74 2.66 -0.49 10.55
C THR A 74 1.72 -0.52 11.75
N GLU A 75 1.15 0.63 12.12
CA GLU A 75 0.17 0.70 13.20
C GLU A 75 -1.10 -0.08 12.86
N SER A 76 -1.56 -0.02 11.60
CA SER A 76 -2.72 -0.80 11.17
C SER A 76 -2.51 -2.31 11.30
N LEU A 77 -1.26 -2.80 11.26
CA LEU A 77 -0.92 -4.22 11.36
C LEU A 77 -0.54 -4.65 12.78
N LYS A 78 -0.77 -3.80 13.78
CA LYS A 78 -0.84 -4.20 15.19
C LYS A 78 -2.25 -4.62 15.54
N PHE A 79 -2.35 -5.64 16.38
CA PHE A 79 -3.61 -6.16 16.88
C PHE A 79 -3.68 -5.96 18.41
N GLU A 80 -4.89 -5.75 18.93
CA GLU A 80 -5.12 -5.53 20.36
C GLU A 80 -4.89 -6.80 21.19
N GLU A 81 -5.05 -7.95 20.55
CA GLU A 81 -4.85 -9.25 21.17
C GLU A 81 -3.40 -9.47 21.59
N ARG A 82 -3.27 -10.05 22.78
CA ARG A 82 -2.00 -10.53 23.32
C ARG A 82 -2.08 -12.03 23.51
N VAL A 83 -1.00 -12.72 23.15
CA VAL A 83 -0.85 -14.17 23.36
C VAL A 83 0.10 -14.37 24.53
N CYS A 84 -0.24 -15.26 25.45
CA CYS A 84 0.65 -15.69 26.51
C CYS A 84 1.50 -16.84 25.97
N ASP A 85 2.81 -16.76 26.17
CA ASP A 85 3.70 -17.90 26.03
C ASP A 85 3.59 -18.75 27.30
N ASP A 86 3.15 -20.00 27.16
CA ASP A 86 2.92 -20.92 28.27
C ASP A 86 4.20 -21.29 29.01
N GLU A 87 5.36 -21.24 28.35
CA GLU A 87 6.65 -21.61 28.95
C GLU A 87 7.25 -20.45 29.77
N THR A 88 7.13 -19.23 29.27
CA THR A 88 7.74 -18.05 29.90
C THR A 88 6.77 -17.19 30.69
N GLY A 89 5.46 -17.37 30.50
CA GLY A 89 4.41 -16.50 31.05
C GLY A 89 4.38 -15.09 30.43
N ASN A 90 5.16 -14.85 29.37
CA ASN A 90 5.24 -13.54 28.74
C ASN A 90 4.05 -13.30 27.81
N HIS A 91 3.53 -12.06 27.83
CA HIS A 91 2.47 -11.63 26.92
C HIS A 91 3.05 -10.90 25.72
N PHE A 92 2.85 -11.46 24.53
CA PHE A 92 3.27 -10.88 23.27
C PHE A 92 2.11 -10.19 22.57
N GLN A 93 2.31 -8.96 22.09
CA GLN A 93 1.37 -8.32 21.18
C GLN A 93 1.45 -8.98 19.82
N LEU A 94 0.29 -9.24 19.19
CA LEU A 94 0.25 -9.69 17.81
C LEU A 94 0.50 -8.51 16.85
N PHE A 95 1.47 -8.66 15.95
CA PHE A 95 1.75 -7.69 14.89
C PHE A 95 2.40 -8.37 13.68
N ILE A 96 2.34 -7.71 12.53
CA ILE A 96 3.15 -8.04 11.36
C ILE A 96 4.20 -6.95 11.15
N GLU A 97 5.45 -7.34 11.02
CA GLU A 97 6.54 -6.40 10.72
C GLU A 97 6.43 -5.92 9.27
N VAL A 98 6.52 -4.60 9.07
CA VAL A 98 6.56 -3.98 7.74
C VAL A 98 7.95 -3.44 7.52
N SER A 99 8.76 -4.13 6.70
CA SER A 99 10.08 -3.61 6.35
C SER A 99 9.96 -2.37 5.46
N SER A 100 10.96 -1.50 5.50
CA SER A 100 11.00 -0.34 4.59
C SER A 100 10.98 -0.76 3.12
N MET A 101 11.56 -1.93 2.78
CA MET A 101 11.54 -2.45 1.42
C MET A 101 10.16 -2.94 1.01
N ASP A 102 9.42 -3.62 1.87
CA ASP A 102 8.03 -4.02 1.57
C ASP A 102 7.14 -2.81 1.35
N TYR A 103 7.28 -1.79 2.21
CA TYR A 103 6.60 -0.52 2.05
C TYR A 103 6.92 0.14 0.71
N LEU A 104 8.20 0.29 0.36
CA LEU A 104 8.60 0.94 -0.88
C LEU A 104 8.16 0.16 -2.13
N LEU A 105 8.32 -1.16 -2.12
CA LEU A 105 7.92 -2.01 -3.24
C LEU A 105 6.39 -1.99 -3.43
N GLY A 106 5.60 -2.13 -2.36
CA GLY A 106 4.14 -2.06 -2.43
C GLY A 106 3.65 -0.67 -2.82
N LEU A 107 4.24 0.39 -2.26
CA LEU A 107 3.89 1.76 -2.63
C LEU A 107 4.23 2.05 -4.09
N SER A 108 5.31 1.48 -4.64
CA SER A 108 5.68 1.68 -6.04
C SER A 108 4.68 1.04 -7.03
N ASP A 109 3.90 0.05 -6.62
CA ASP A 109 2.91 -0.57 -7.51
C ASP A 109 1.67 0.30 -7.74
N ILE A 110 1.38 1.24 -6.83
CA ILE A 110 0.25 2.18 -6.95
C ILE A 110 0.28 2.97 -8.27
N GLY A 111 1.47 3.15 -8.88
CA GLY A 111 1.61 3.89 -10.14
C GLY A 111 0.77 3.28 -11.27
N GLY A 112 0.64 1.95 -11.31
CA GLY A 112 -0.19 1.26 -12.28
C GLY A 112 -1.68 1.55 -12.09
N GLU A 113 -2.17 1.48 -10.85
CA GLU A 113 -3.56 1.76 -10.49
C GLU A 113 -3.93 3.23 -10.69
N LEU A 114 -3.06 4.15 -10.28
CA LEU A 114 -3.25 5.59 -10.50
C LEU A 114 -3.29 5.95 -11.98
N MET A 115 -2.40 5.37 -12.79
CA MET A 115 -2.44 5.56 -14.24
C MET A 115 -3.75 5.08 -14.85
N ARG A 116 -4.19 3.85 -14.51
CA ARG A 116 -5.50 3.34 -14.99
C ARG A 116 -6.64 4.24 -14.55
N PHE A 117 -6.61 4.72 -13.31
CA PHE A 117 -7.60 5.63 -12.77
C PHE A 117 -7.61 6.97 -13.52
N ALA A 118 -6.45 7.61 -13.74
CA ALA A 118 -6.33 8.88 -14.45
C ALA A 118 -6.85 8.79 -15.89
N ILE A 119 -6.50 7.73 -16.63
CA ILE A 119 -6.99 7.48 -18.00
C ILE A 119 -8.52 7.37 -18.02
N ASN A 120 -9.09 6.63 -17.07
CA ASN A 120 -10.54 6.47 -16.97
C ASN A 120 -11.25 7.80 -16.64
N GLN A 121 -10.65 8.62 -15.77
CA GLN A 121 -11.19 9.92 -15.40
C GLN A 121 -11.11 10.91 -16.57
N ALA A 122 -9.97 11.01 -17.26
CA ALA A 122 -9.82 11.83 -18.45
C ALA A 122 -10.81 11.42 -19.56
N SER A 123 -10.98 10.11 -19.79
CA SER A 123 -11.93 9.57 -20.77
C SER A 123 -13.40 9.89 -20.42
N ALA A 124 -13.69 10.13 -19.14
CA ALA A 124 -15.01 10.54 -18.66
C ALA A 124 -15.21 12.07 -18.65
N GLY A 125 -14.22 12.86 -19.09
CA GLY A 125 -14.24 14.32 -19.09
C GLY A 125 -13.76 14.97 -17.78
N GLU A 126 -13.30 14.19 -16.81
CA GLU A 126 -12.86 14.65 -15.49
C GLU A 126 -11.36 14.99 -15.49
N HIS A 127 -10.95 15.91 -16.37
CA HIS A 127 -9.53 16.24 -16.59
C HIS A 127 -8.83 16.79 -15.33
N ASN A 128 -9.53 17.54 -14.48
CA ASN A 128 -8.97 18.03 -13.22
C ASN A 128 -8.51 16.90 -12.29
N VAL A 129 -9.30 15.81 -12.22
CA VAL A 129 -8.94 14.64 -11.42
C VAL A 129 -7.70 13.95 -11.99
N ALA A 130 -7.60 13.83 -13.32
CA ALA A 130 -6.42 13.28 -13.96
C ALA A 130 -5.15 14.12 -13.69
N ILE A 131 -5.27 15.45 -13.70
CA ILE A 131 -4.18 16.38 -13.33
C ILE A 131 -3.76 16.20 -11.87
N ASP A 132 -4.71 16.02 -10.95
CA ASP A 132 -4.38 15.81 -9.54
C ASP A 132 -3.66 14.47 -9.30
N VAL A 133 -4.06 13.43 -10.03
CA VAL A 133 -3.35 12.14 -10.04
C VAL A 133 -1.93 12.31 -10.59
N GLN A 134 -1.77 13.02 -11.71
CA GLN A 134 -0.46 13.30 -12.30
C GLN A 134 0.47 14.02 -11.31
N LYS A 135 -0.03 15.08 -10.65
CA LYS A 135 0.74 15.82 -9.63
C LYS A 135 1.19 14.92 -8.49
N PHE A 136 0.30 14.06 -7.99
CA PHE A 136 0.63 13.11 -6.93
C PHE A 136 1.68 12.08 -7.37
N MET A 137 1.57 11.56 -8.59
CA MET A 137 2.57 10.64 -9.13
C MET A 137 3.92 11.32 -9.38
N CYS A 138 3.95 12.55 -9.88
CA CYS A 138 5.18 13.35 -9.99
C CYS A 138 5.84 13.55 -8.62
N PHE A 139 5.05 13.88 -7.60
CA PHE A 139 5.52 14.03 -6.22
C PHE A 139 6.17 12.73 -5.72
N LEU A 140 5.49 11.58 -5.86
CA LEU A 140 6.04 10.27 -5.46
C LEU A 140 7.32 9.91 -6.22
N TYR A 141 7.32 10.11 -7.54
CA TYR A 141 8.48 9.82 -8.37
C TYR A 141 9.70 10.63 -7.94
N GLY A 142 9.52 11.89 -7.51
CA GLY A 142 10.59 12.71 -6.94
C GLY A 142 11.26 12.07 -5.72
N TYR A 143 10.48 11.54 -4.77
CA TYR A 143 11.03 10.82 -3.60
C TYR A 143 11.68 9.50 -4.00
N PHE A 144 11.08 8.78 -4.92
CA PHE A 144 11.59 7.51 -5.42
C PHE A 144 12.96 7.65 -6.10
N ILE A 145 13.14 8.68 -6.91
CA ILE A 145 14.44 8.99 -7.53
C ILE A 145 15.47 9.40 -6.48
N PHE A 146 15.07 10.18 -5.47
CA PHE A 146 15.95 10.53 -4.35
C PHE A 146 16.46 9.27 -3.62
N LEU A 147 15.60 8.28 -3.41
CA LEU A 147 15.95 7.00 -2.79
C LEU A 147 16.68 6.03 -3.74
N GLY A 148 16.47 6.14 -5.04
CA GLY A 148 16.98 5.22 -6.07
C GLY A 148 18.48 4.98 -6.02
N ASN A 149 19.26 5.98 -5.63
CA ASN A 149 20.72 5.88 -5.51
C ASN A 149 21.18 5.20 -4.20
N ALA A 150 20.32 5.14 -3.18
CA ALA A 150 20.66 4.57 -1.87
C ALA A 150 20.30 3.08 -1.76
N ILE A 151 19.38 2.59 -2.59
CA ILE A 151 18.80 1.25 -2.48
C ILE A 151 19.40 0.31 -3.53
N ASN A 152 20.28 -0.59 -3.10
CA ASN A 152 20.83 -1.65 -3.94
C ASN A 152 19.89 -2.87 -3.99
N ASN A 153 18.72 -2.72 -4.62
CA ASN A 153 17.75 -3.80 -4.81
C ASN A 153 17.29 -3.86 -6.28
N ARG A 154 17.38 -5.03 -6.92
CA ARG A 154 17.05 -5.19 -8.35
C ARG A 154 15.57 -5.00 -8.65
N ASP A 155 14.70 -5.42 -7.74
CA ASP A 155 13.26 -5.29 -7.92
C ASP A 155 12.86 -3.83 -7.79
N TRP A 156 13.46 -3.10 -6.85
CA TRP A 156 13.29 -1.65 -6.73
C TRP A 156 13.60 -0.90 -8.03
N GLN A 157 14.75 -1.16 -8.65
CA GLN A 157 15.12 -0.48 -9.91
C GLN A 157 14.11 -0.76 -11.04
N LYS A 158 13.61 -2.00 -11.15
CA LYS A 158 12.55 -2.33 -12.11
C LYS A 158 11.23 -1.63 -11.79
N LYS A 159 10.85 -1.56 -10.51
CA LYS A 159 9.64 -0.85 -10.08
C LYS A 159 9.72 0.64 -10.42
N LEU A 160 10.87 1.27 -10.24
CA LEU A 160 11.09 2.67 -10.64
C LEU A 160 10.90 2.89 -12.13
N GLU A 161 11.42 2.00 -12.96
CA GLU A 161 11.24 2.04 -14.41
C GLU A 161 9.76 1.92 -14.78
N VAL A 162 9.05 0.94 -14.21
CA VAL A 162 7.61 0.73 -14.44
C VAL A 162 6.76 1.91 -13.95
N PHE A 163 7.11 2.50 -12.81
CA PHE A 163 6.44 3.69 -12.29
C PHE A 163 6.62 4.88 -13.24
N HIS A 164 7.84 5.10 -13.73
CA HIS A 164 8.13 6.16 -14.70
C HIS A 164 7.36 5.97 -16.01
N GLN A 165 7.28 4.74 -16.52
CA GLN A 165 6.47 4.42 -17.71
C GLN A 165 4.98 4.71 -17.46
N SER A 166 4.47 4.39 -16.26
CA SER A 166 3.09 4.70 -15.89
C SER A 166 2.83 6.20 -15.83
N LEU A 167 3.75 6.98 -15.26
CA LEU A 167 3.67 8.45 -15.22
C LEU A 167 3.69 9.06 -16.64
N THR A 168 4.57 8.56 -17.52
CA THR A 168 4.68 9.05 -18.90
C THR A 168 3.36 8.90 -19.67
N LYS A 169 2.61 7.82 -19.42
CA LYS A 169 1.30 7.58 -20.05
C LYS A 169 0.21 8.55 -19.61
N ILE A 170 0.35 9.18 -18.45
CA ILE A 170 -0.60 10.20 -17.97
C ILE A 170 -0.22 11.58 -18.52
N ASN A 171 1.07 11.84 -18.74
CA ASN A 171 1.55 13.12 -19.28
C ASN A 171 1.07 13.41 -20.72
N ILE A 172 0.53 12.41 -21.42
CA ILE A 172 -0.01 12.53 -22.78
C ILE A 172 -1.54 12.72 -22.82
N LEU A 173 -2.21 12.71 -21.66
CA LEU A 173 -3.66 12.96 -21.53
C LEU A 173 -3.96 14.47 -21.51
#